data_AF-A0A497N788-F1
#
_entry.id   AF-A0A497N788-F1
#
_cell.length_a   1.000
_cell.length_b   1.000
_cell.length_c   1.000
_cell.angle_alpha   90.00
_cell.angle_beta   90.00
_cell.angle_gamma   90.00
#
_symmetry.space_group_name_H-M   'P 1'
#
loop_
_entity.id
_entity.type
_entity.pdbx_description
1 polymer ?
#
loop_
_entity_poly.entity_id
_entity_poly.type
_entity_poly.pdbx_seq_one_letter_code
_entity_poly.pdbx_strand_id
1 'polypeptide(L)'
;EGNEMIIEKIIACLQAYVDERTGLQPYNLVLRRKDARYLGLYGDPTRKKIGDIVFTFKEPFGGTHGEQLSTASMSLSSMGSIFVMWGAGIRKGVVLERNVWLTDVTPTICYILDVPPPKDAEGAIIYQAFEDFYIDDSKIK
;
A
#
# COMPACT_ATOMS: atom_id res chain seq x y z
N GLU A 1 23.15 14.52 -17.02
CA GLU A 1 24.22 13.65 -16.46
C GLU A 1 24.58 14.00 -15.02
N GLY A 2 24.84 15.27 -14.67
CA GLY A 2 25.20 15.65 -13.29
C GLY A 2 24.17 15.32 -12.19
N ASN A 3 22.86 15.45 -12.46
CA ASN A 3 21.82 15.19 -11.46
C ASN A 3 21.71 13.70 -11.08
N GLU A 4 21.83 12.79 -12.07
CA GLU A 4 21.70 11.35 -11.81
C GLU A 4 22.81 10.85 -10.88
N MET A 5 24.05 11.30 -11.10
CA MET A 5 25.17 10.94 -10.20
C MET A 5 24.96 11.42 -8.76
N ILE A 6 24.30 12.57 -8.57
CA ILE A 6 23.98 13.09 -7.23
C ILE A 6 22.92 12.22 -6.58
N ILE A 7 21.86 11.88 -7.32
CA ILE A 7 20.79 10.98 -6.84
C ILE A 7 21.38 9.65 -6.38
N GLU A 8 22.24 9.02 -7.19
CA GLU A 8 22.87 7.75 -6.83
C GLU A 8 23.72 7.85 -5.56
N LYS A 9 24.50 8.94 -5.42
CA LYS A 9 25.31 9.18 -4.22
C LYS A 9 24.45 9.35 -2.97
N ILE A 10 23.32 10.08 -3.07
CA ILE A 10 22.39 10.25 -1.95
C ILE A 10 21.74 8.92 -1.60
N ILE A 11 21.26 8.16 -2.58
CA ILE A 11 20.67 6.84 -2.35
C ILE A 11 21.68 5.92 -1.64
N ALA A 12 22.90 5.83 -2.14
CA ALA A 12 23.95 5.03 -1.53
C ALA A 12 24.29 5.50 -0.10
N CYS A 13 24.31 6.81 0.15
CA CYS A 13 24.52 7.37 1.48
C CYS A 13 23.40 6.97 2.45
N LEU A 14 22.14 7.15 2.07
CA LEU A 14 20.98 6.77 2.90
C LEU A 14 20.95 5.26 3.16
N GLN A 15 21.29 4.45 2.16
CA GLN A 15 21.34 3.00 2.29
C GLN A 15 22.51 2.53 3.17
N ALA A 16 23.66 3.21 3.13
CA ALA A 16 24.80 2.87 3.99
C ALA A 16 24.70 3.45 5.41
N TYR A 17 23.82 4.42 5.64
CA TYR A 17 23.69 5.07 6.93
C TYR A 17 23.22 4.12 8.03
N VAL A 18 23.96 4.11 9.13
CA VAL A 18 23.63 3.40 10.38
C VAL A 18 23.55 4.46 11.47
N ASP A 19 22.41 4.53 12.16
CA ASP A 19 22.24 5.43 13.28
C ASP A 19 23.14 4.99 14.45
N GLU A 20 24.02 5.89 14.90
CA GLU A 20 25.03 5.58 15.93
C GLU A 20 24.44 5.24 17.30
N ARG A 21 23.22 5.73 17.59
CA ARG A 21 22.57 5.55 18.89
C ARG A 21 21.93 4.17 19.02
N THR A 22 21.40 3.66 17.92
CA THR A 22 20.63 2.40 17.86
C THR A 22 21.39 1.26 17.19
N GLY A 23 22.41 1.57 16.39
CA GLY A 23 23.14 0.60 15.57
C GLY A 23 22.34 0.05 14.39
N LEU A 24 21.19 0.66 14.05
CA LEU A 24 20.30 0.19 12.99
C LEU A 24 20.28 1.14 11.79
N GLN A 25 20.06 0.60 10.61
CA GLN A 25 19.79 1.39 9.41
C GLN A 25 18.33 1.89 9.44
N PRO A 26 18.07 3.21 9.39
CA PRO A 26 16.71 3.75 9.56
C PRO A 26 15.73 3.49 8.42
N TYR A 27 16.19 3.19 7.21
CA TYR A 27 15.35 3.18 6.02
C TYR A 27 15.04 1.75 5.54
N ASN A 28 13.77 1.46 5.16
CA ASN A 28 13.44 0.20 4.48
C ASN A 28 13.59 0.30 2.97
N LEU A 29 13.18 1.44 2.41
CA LEU A 29 13.25 1.73 0.98
C LEU A 29 13.91 3.08 0.77
N VAL A 30 14.75 3.15 -0.25
CA VAL A 30 15.29 4.39 -0.81
C VAL A 30 15.27 4.21 -2.31
N LEU A 31 14.27 4.79 -2.98
CA LEU A 31 13.92 4.56 -4.37
C LEU A 31 14.15 5.81 -5.20
N ARG A 32 14.54 5.62 -6.46
CA ARG A 32 14.42 6.68 -7.46
C ARG A 32 12.95 6.98 -7.71
N ARG A 33 12.64 8.22 -8.11
CA ARG A 33 11.30 8.63 -8.54
C ARG A 33 10.61 7.65 -9.49
N LYS A 34 11.37 7.08 -10.44
CA LYS A 34 10.79 6.18 -11.44
C LYS A 34 10.28 4.86 -10.83
N ASP A 35 10.95 4.40 -9.78
CA ASP A 35 10.73 3.12 -9.12
C ASP A 35 9.68 3.24 -7.99
N ALA A 36 9.44 4.46 -7.48
CA ALA A 36 8.36 4.75 -6.54
C ALA A 36 6.94 4.41 -7.06
N ARG A 37 6.80 4.14 -8.37
CA ARG A 37 5.55 3.65 -8.98
C ARG A 37 5.02 2.38 -8.32
N TYR A 38 5.89 1.49 -7.85
CA TYR A 38 5.47 0.27 -7.15
C TYR A 38 4.69 0.54 -5.85
N LEU A 39 4.85 1.73 -5.28
CA LEU A 39 4.18 2.16 -4.05
C LEU A 39 2.91 2.99 -4.34
N GLY A 40 2.47 3.06 -5.60
CA GLY A 40 1.40 3.99 -6.02
C GLY A 40 1.86 5.46 -6.07
N LEU A 41 3.17 5.73 -5.88
CA LEU A 41 3.75 7.07 -5.87
C LEU A 41 4.35 7.41 -7.23
N TYR A 42 3.49 7.53 -8.24
CA TYR A 42 3.90 7.88 -9.61
C TYR A 42 3.49 9.30 -10.03
N GLY A 43 2.59 9.95 -9.29
CA GLY A 43 2.15 11.34 -9.56
C GLY A 43 1.30 11.47 -10.83
N ASP A 44 1.26 12.66 -11.43
CA ASP A 44 0.69 12.83 -12.77
C ASP A 44 1.58 12.17 -13.85
N PRO A 45 1.17 12.06 -15.12
CA PRO A 45 1.99 11.44 -16.17
C PRO A 45 3.38 12.08 -16.35
N THR A 46 3.57 13.32 -15.87
CA THR A 46 4.85 14.03 -15.91
C THR A 46 5.75 13.71 -14.72
N ARG A 47 5.22 13.02 -13.69
CA ARG A 47 5.86 12.64 -12.42
C ARG A 47 6.45 13.81 -11.63
N LYS A 48 6.12 15.06 -11.97
CA LYS A 48 6.72 16.26 -11.37
C LYS A 48 6.31 16.47 -9.91
N LYS A 49 5.25 15.81 -9.46
CA LYS A 49 4.76 15.86 -8.07
C LYS A 49 5.50 14.92 -7.13
N ILE A 50 6.34 14.04 -7.66
CA ILE A 50 7.13 13.09 -6.87
C ILE A 50 8.57 13.58 -6.83
N GLY A 51 9.16 13.60 -5.63
CA GLY A 51 10.57 13.94 -5.45
C GLY A 51 11.50 12.99 -6.22
N ASP A 52 12.71 13.44 -6.50
CA ASP A 52 13.69 12.63 -7.26
C ASP A 52 14.11 11.35 -6.51
N ILE A 53 14.03 11.38 -5.17
CA ILE A 53 14.23 10.25 -4.26
C ILE A 53 13.00 10.13 -3.34
N VAL A 54 12.50 8.91 -3.18
CA VAL A 54 11.44 8.56 -2.24
C VAL A 54 12.01 7.56 -1.25
N PHE A 55 11.82 7.79 0.05
CA PHE A 55 12.31 6.89 1.09
C PHE A 55 11.23 6.67 2.15
N THR A 56 11.42 5.60 2.93
CA THR A 56 10.55 5.28 4.08
C THR A 56 11.39 4.93 5.30
N PHE A 57 10.90 5.25 6.48
CA PHE A 57 11.49 4.86 7.75
C PHE A 57 11.02 3.49 8.22
N LYS A 58 11.91 2.79 8.92
CA LYS A 58 11.63 1.62 9.76
C LYS A 58 10.81 2.04 10.97
N GLU A 59 10.16 1.05 11.56
CA GLU A 59 9.24 1.17 12.70
C GLU A 59 9.84 1.98 13.86
N PRO A 60 11.11 1.78 14.28
CA PRO A 60 11.70 2.52 15.40
C PRO A 60 12.05 3.99 15.09
N PHE A 61 12.09 4.37 13.81
CA PHE A 61 12.58 5.67 13.35
C PHE A 61 11.50 6.61 12.83
N GLY A 62 10.27 6.12 12.70
CA GLY A 62 9.11 6.96 12.45
C GLY A 62 8.38 7.33 13.74
N GLY A 63 7.22 7.95 13.58
CA GLY A 63 6.31 8.35 14.65
C GLY A 63 5.10 9.14 14.16
N THR A 64 4.97 9.36 12.85
CA THR A 64 3.94 10.14 12.20
C THR A 64 3.40 9.44 10.96
N HIS A 65 2.24 9.89 10.49
CA HIS A 65 1.64 9.35 9.28
C HIS A 65 2.42 9.78 8.03
N GLY A 66 2.59 8.85 7.08
CA GLY A 66 3.12 9.13 5.75
C GLY A 66 4.61 8.86 5.55
N GLU A 67 5.35 8.53 6.62
CA GLU A 67 6.80 8.30 6.54
C GLU A 67 7.19 6.81 6.59
N GLN A 68 6.26 5.94 6.97
CA GLN A 68 6.46 4.49 7.11
C GLN A 68 5.63 3.72 6.07
N LEU A 69 6.02 2.47 5.82
CA LEU A 69 5.24 1.57 4.97
C LEU A 69 3.92 1.15 5.66
N SER A 70 2.91 0.81 4.88
CA SER A 70 1.61 0.32 5.39
C SER A 70 1.71 -0.99 6.17
N THR A 71 2.83 -1.71 6.04
CA THR A 71 3.16 -2.92 6.81
C THR A 71 3.80 -2.62 8.17
N ALA A 72 4.13 -1.36 8.45
CA ALA A 72 4.77 -0.97 9.71
C ALA A 72 3.86 -1.30 10.90
N SER A 73 4.43 -1.97 11.89
CA SER A 73 3.74 -2.34 13.12
C SER A 73 4.63 -2.14 14.35
N MET A 74 4.02 -1.66 15.41
CA MET A 74 4.63 -1.49 16.73
C MET A 74 3.91 -2.38 17.74
N SER A 75 4.40 -2.45 18.97
CA SER A 75 3.82 -3.31 20.01
C SER A 75 2.35 -3.06 20.32
N LEU A 76 1.86 -1.83 20.11
CA LEU A 76 0.52 -1.38 20.48
C LEU A 76 -0.33 -0.91 19.28
N SER A 77 0.26 -0.75 18.10
CA SER A 77 -0.41 -0.14 16.95
C SER A 77 0.22 -0.59 15.63
N SER A 78 -0.46 -0.34 14.52
CA SER A 78 0.10 -0.54 13.18
C SER A 78 -0.34 0.57 12.23
N MET A 79 0.37 0.74 11.12
CA MET A 79 -0.04 1.60 10.01
C MET A 79 -1.14 0.95 9.14
N GLY A 80 -1.53 -0.29 9.44
CA GLY A 80 -2.64 -0.95 8.78
C GLY A 80 -3.96 -0.20 8.98
N SER A 81 -4.77 -0.15 7.93
CA SER A 81 -6.13 0.41 7.99
C SER A 81 -7.15 -0.68 8.31
N ILE A 82 -8.23 -0.29 8.98
CA ILE A 82 -9.38 -1.17 9.22
C ILE A 82 -10.34 -1.05 8.04
N PHE A 83 -10.81 -2.20 7.53
CA PHE A 83 -11.84 -2.28 6.51
C PHE A 83 -12.94 -3.25 6.96
N VAL A 84 -14.19 -2.81 6.88
CA VAL A 84 -15.37 -3.57 7.29
C VAL A 84 -16.45 -3.43 6.23
N MET A 85 -17.04 -4.55 5.82
CA MET A 85 -18.22 -4.60 4.95
C MET A 85 -19.36 -5.30 5.68
N TRP A 86 -20.58 -4.78 5.54
CA TRP A 86 -21.78 -5.34 6.15
C TRP A 86 -23.01 -4.99 5.33
N GLY A 87 -23.86 -5.98 5.05
CA GLY A 87 -25.08 -5.77 4.27
C GLY A 87 -25.58 -7.07 3.62
N ALA A 88 -26.64 -6.94 2.80
CA ALA A 88 -27.14 -8.05 2.00
C ALA A 88 -26.10 -8.51 0.97
N GLY A 89 -25.98 -9.83 0.78
CA GLY A 89 -25.02 -10.43 -0.16
C GLY A 89 -23.55 -10.40 0.30
N ILE A 90 -23.26 -9.88 1.50
CA ILE A 90 -21.91 -9.86 2.09
C ILE A 90 -21.76 -11.01 3.08
N ARG A 91 -20.69 -11.80 2.93
CA ARG A 91 -20.37 -12.93 3.80
C ARG A 91 -20.22 -12.48 5.26
N LYS A 92 -20.83 -13.24 6.17
CA LYS A 92 -20.86 -12.92 7.60
C LYS A 92 -19.74 -13.62 8.35
N GLY A 93 -19.12 -12.91 9.30
CA GLY A 93 -18.18 -13.48 10.27
C GLY A 93 -16.87 -13.97 9.66
N VAL A 94 -16.48 -13.45 8.49
CA VAL A 94 -15.25 -13.84 7.80
C VAL A 94 -14.20 -12.76 7.90
N VAL A 95 -12.94 -13.18 8.00
CA VAL A 95 -11.77 -12.32 7.76
C VAL A 95 -11.33 -12.59 6.33
N LEU A 96 -11.15 -11.52 5.55
CA LEU A 96 -10.67 -11.65 4.18
C LEU A 96 -9.18 -12.03 4.21
N GLU A 97 -8.80 -13.01 3.39
CA GLU A 97 -7.42 -13.51 3.30
C GLU A 97 -6.59 -12.68 2.31
N ARG A 98 -7.23 -12.06 1.31
CA ARG A 98 -6.54 -11.21 0.36
C ARG A 98 -6.16 -9.85 0.97
N ASN A 99 -5.07 -9.26 0.48
CA ASN A 99 -4.81 -7.85 0.70
C ASN A 99 -5.89 -7.00 0.01
N VAL A 100 -6.54 -6.13 0.77
CA VAL A 100 -7.51 -5.14 0.27
C VAL A 100 -6.78 -3.80 0.14
N TRP A 101 -6.72 -3.28 -1.07
CA TRP A 101 -6.15 -1.96 -1.34
C TRP A 101 -7.23 -0.89 -1.25
N LEU A 102 -6.85 0.34 -0.90
CA LEU A 102 -7.80 1.45 -0.86
C LEU A 102 -8.47 1.69 -2.24
N THR A 103 -7.74 1.43 -3.31
CA THR A 103 -8.22 1.51 -4.69
C THR A 103 -9.29 0.48 -5.03
N ASP A 104 -9.43 -0.61 -4.25
CA ASP A 104 -10.44 -1.65 -4.46
C ASP A 104 -11.83 -1.23 -3.97
N VAL A 105 -11.92 -0.21 -3.10
CA VAL A 105 -13.18 0.22 -2.47
C VAL A 105 -14.18 0.74 -3.52
N THR A 106 -13.75 1.68 -4.36
CA THR A 106 -14.62 2.28 -5.38
C THR A 106 -15.19 1.26 -6.38
N PRO A 107 -14.39 0.42 -7.06
CA PRO A 107 -14.96 -0.57 -7.98
C PRO A 107 -15.86 -1.59 -7.27
N THR A 108 -15.59 -1.93 -6.02
CA THR A 108 -16.47 -2.80 -5.22
C THR A 108 -17.81 -2.14 -4.92
N ILE A 109 -17.84 -0.85 -4.57
CA ILE A 109 -19.09 -0.10 -4.37
C ILE A 109 -19.88 0.01 -5.68
N CYS A 110 -19.21 0.31 -6.80
CA CYS A 110 -19.86 0.37 -8.11
C CYS A 110 -20.51 -0.96 -8.49
N TYR A 111 -19.82 -2.08 -8.20
CA TYR A 111 -20.36 -3.42 -8.39
C TYR A 111 -21.61 -3.67 -7.54
N ILE A 112 -21.59 -3.28 -6.25
CA ILE A 112 -22.76 -3.42 -5.35
C ILE A 112 -23.97 -2.63 -5.86
N LEU A 113 -23.74 -1.44 -6.41
CA LEU A 113 -24.79 -0.54 -6.87
C LEU A 113 -25.26 -0.82 -8.31
N ASP A 114 -24.67 -1.78 -8.99
CA ASP A 114 -24.90 -2.07 -10.42
C ASP A 114 -24.72 -0.82 -11.31
N VAL A 115 -23.65 -0.08 -11.07
CA VAL A 115 -23.27 1.12 -11.85
C VAL A 115 -21.89 0.94 -12.48
N PRO A 116 -21.61 1.57 -13.64
CA PRO A 116 -20.30 1.49 -14.25
C PRO A 116 -19.22 2.08 -13.33
N PRO A 117 -18.06 1.43 -13.17
CA PRO A 117 -16.95 1.98 -12.40
C PRO A 117 -16.33 3.20 -13.11
N PRO A 118 -15.53 4.02 -12.39
CA PRO A 118 -14.74 5.07 -13.03
C PRO A 118 -13.84 4.49 -14.14
N LYS A 119 -13.76 5.19 -15.27
CA LYS A 119 -13.01 4.73 -16.46
C LYS A 119 -11.53 4.41 -16.20
N ASP A 120 -10.93 5.07 -15.21
CA ASP A 120 -9.51 4.95 -14.86
C ASP A 120 -9.32 4.25 -13.51
N ALA A 121 -10.28 3.42 -13.08
CA ALA A 121 -10.15 2.64 -11.84
C ALA A 121 -9.02 1.61 -11.96
N GLU A 122 -8.07 1.64 -11.02
CA GLU A 122 -6.93 0.69 -10.98
C GLU A 122 -7.16 -0.49 -10.01
N GLY A 123 -8.11 -0.38 -9.09
CA GLY A 123 -8.41 -1.42 -8.11
C GLY A 123 -9.31 -2.53 -8.66
N ALA A 124 -9.37 -3.64 -7.92
CA ALA A 124 -10.19 -4.80 -8.23
C ALA A 124 -11.42 -4.87 -7.31
N ILE A 125 -12.48 -5.52 -7.80
CA ILE A 125 -13.64 -5.86 -6.96
C ILE A 125 -13.21 -6.88 -5.89
N ILE A 126 -13.65 -6.68 -4.65
CA ILE A 126 -13.35 -7.57 -3.52
C ILE A 126 -14.31 -8.77 -3.54
N TYR A 127 -14.19 -9.65 -4.55
CA TYR A 127 -15.09 -10.79 -4.73
C TYR A 127 -15.18 -11.71 -3.51
N GLN A 128 -14.08 -11.87 -2.75
CA GLN A 128 -14.04 -12.67 -1.52
C GLN A 128 -15.05 -12.20 -0.44
N ALA A 129 -15.53 -10.95 -0.51
CA ALA A 129 -16.50 -10.41 0.44
C ALA A 129 -17.95 -10.88 0.18
N PHE A 130 -18.27 -11.36 -1.01
CA PHE A 130 -19.65 -11.64 -1.42
C PHE A 130 -20.02 -13.11 -1.26
N GLU A 131 -21.29 -13.37 -0.91
CA GLU A 131 -21.83 -14.72 -0.71
C GLU A 131 -21.80 -15.55 -2.01
N ASP A 132 -22.15 -14.93 -3.14
CA ASP A 132 -22.34 -15.60 -4.43
C ASP A 132 -21.06 -16.17 -5.04
N PHE A 133 -19.90 -15.63 -4.68
CA PHE A 133 -18.61 -16.08 -5.20
C PHE A 133 -17.90 -17.06 -4.25
N TYR A 134 -18.50 -17.37 -3.10
CA TYR A 134 -17.91 -18.32 -2.16
C TYR A 134 -18.40 -19.73 -2.44
N ILE A 135 -17.45 -20.60 -2.75
CA ILE A 135 -17.69 -22.04 -2.86
C ILE A 135 -17.37 -22.66 -1.50
N ASP A 136 -18.39 -23.25 -0.87
CA ASP A 136 -18.21 -24.03 0.35
C ASP A 136 -17.81 -25.47 -0.03
N ASP A 137 -16.52 -25.75 0.00
CA ASP A 137 -15.97 -27.09 -0.31
C ASP A 137 -16.53 -28.19 0.60
N SER A 138 -17.06 -27.85 1.77
CA SER A 138 -17.71 -28.82 2.67
C SER A 138 -19.06 -29.32 2.15
N LYS A 139 -19.68 -28.58 1.20
CA LYS A 139 -20.96 -28.91 0.57
C LYS A 139 -20.83 -29.63 -0.78
N ILE A 140 -19.61 -29.84 -1.26
CA ILE A 140 -19.31 -30.51 -2.53
C ILE A 140 -19.05 -32.02 -2.34
N LYS A 141 -19.06 -32.53 -1.10
CA LYS A 141 -18.88 -33.95 -0.77
C LYS A 141 -20.18 -34.74 -0.72
#